data_AF-Q4RAX3-F1
#
_entry.id   AF-Q4RAX3-F1
#
_cell.length_a   1.000
_cell.length_b   1.000
_cell.length_c   1.000
_cell.angle_alpha   90.00
_cell.angle_beta   90.00
_cell.angle_gamma   90.00
#
_symmetry.space_group_name_H-M   'P 1'
#
loop_
_entity.id
_entity.type
_entity.pdbx_description
1 polymer ?
#
loop_
_entity_poly.entity_id
_entity_poly.type
_entity_poly.pdbx_seq_one_letter_code
_entity_poly.pdbx_strand_id
1 'polypeptide(L)' 'KAFARGMCYEPFVKYGNFSSTDSTYSIGAVVEFSCNPGYTLEQGSVVIECVDSQNPQWNETEPACR' A
#
# COMPACT_ATOMS: atom_id res chain seq x y z
N LYS A 1 -16.14 7.68 -11.52
CA LYS A 1 -15.97 7.26 -10.12
C LYS A 1 -14.91 8.20 -9.56
N ALA A 2 -15.31 9.13 -8.69
CA ALA A 2 -14.48 10.26 -8.30
C ALA A 2 -13.36 9.78 -7.36
N PHE A 3 -12.11 10.17 -7.63
CA PHE A 3 -11.05 10.13 -6.63
C PHE A 3 -11.53 10.97 -5.44
N ALA A 4 -11.79 10.33 -4.31
CA ALA A 4 -12.18 11.06 -3.12
C ALA A 4 -10.94 11.78 -2.59
N ARG A 5 -11.00 13.11 -2.62
CA ARG A 5 -9.97 14.01 -2.10
C ARG A 5 -9.67 13.62 -0.64
N GLY A 6 -8.44 13.23 -0.31
CA GLY A 6 -8.05 12.83 1.06
C GLY A 6 -7.72 11.35 1.26
N MET A 7 -7.64 10.54 0.20
CA MET A 7 -7.26 9.12 0.27
C MET A 7 -6.08 8.83 -0.63
N CYS A 8 -5.20 7.92 -0.18
CA CYS A 8 -4.12 7.37 -0.98
C CYS A 8 -4.66 6.49 -2.11
N TYR A 9 -3.81 6.23 -3.10
CA TYR A 9 -4.18 5.32 -4.19
C TYR A 9 -4.25 3.87 -3.70
N GLU A 10 -5.09 3.06 -4.34
CA GLU A 10 -5.18 1.63 -4.04
C GLU A 10 -3.83 0.94 -4.33
N PRO A 11 -3.19 0.32 -3.33
CA PRO A 11 -1.87 -0.28 -3.48
C PRO A 11 -1.93 -1.53 -4.35
N PHE A 12 -0.80 -1.85 -4.99
CA PHE A 12 -0.69 -3.05 -5.80
C PHE A 12 0.62 -3.80 -5.53
N VAL A 13 0.53 -5.12 -5.37
CA VAL A 13 1.69 -6.02 -5.26
C VAL A 13 1.58 -7.13 -6.30
N LYS A 14 2.65 -7.33 -7.07
CA LYS A 14 2.74 -8.43 -8.02
C LYS A 14 3.26 -9.68 -7.31
N TYR A 15 2.61 -10.82 -7.52
CA TYR A 15 2.97 -12.10 -6.87
C TYR A 15 2.94 -12.07 -5.34
N GLY A 16 2.09 -11.21 -4.77
CA GLY A 16 1.82 -11.14 -3.35
C GLY A 16 0.35 -10.86 -3.07
N ASN A 17 0.05 -10.68 -1.81
CA ASN A 17 -1.22 -10.18 -1.30
C ASN A 17 -0.95 -8.99 -0.36
N PHE A 18 -1.97 -8.20 -0.10
CA PHE A 18 -1.90 -7.14 0.89
C PHE A 18 -3.19 -7.06 1.70
N SER A 19 -3.08 -6.50 2.90
CA SER A 19 -4.20 -6.21 3.78
C SER A 19 -4.10 -4.76 4.23
N SER A 20 -5.22 -4.04 4.21
CA SER A 20 -5.29 -2.66 4.66
C SER A 20 -6.06 -2.57 5.97
N THR A 21 -5.64 -1.69 6.88
CA THR A 21 -6.42 -1.34 8.08
C THR A 21 -7.69 -0.56 7.74
N ASP A 22 -7.70 0.12 6.58
CA ASP A 22 -8.84 0.89 6.08
C ASP A 22 -9.03 0.64 4.59
N SER A 23 -10.20 0.14 4.20
CA SER A 23 -10.55 -0.14 2.80
C SER A 23 -10.76 1.12 1.96
N THR A 24 -10.85 2.29 2.60
CA THR A 24 -10.90 3.59 1.92
C THR A 24 -9.53 4.22 1.74
N TYR A 25 -8.47 3.65 2.32
CA TYR A 25 -7.09 4.17 2.23
C TYR A 25 -6.99 5.64 2.65
N SER A 26 -7.72 6.03 3.70
CA SER A 26 -7.66 7.38 4.25
C SER A 26 -6.32 7.65 4.95
N ILE A 27 -6.04 8.91 5.30
CA ILE A 27 -4.82 9.27 6.02
C ILE A 27 -4.74 8.51 7.36
N GLY A 28 -3.60 7.88 7.62
CA GLY A 28 -3.37 6.95 8.73
C GLY A 28 -3.73 5.50 8.41
N ALA A 29 -4.24 5.20 7.21
CA ALA A 29 -4.38 3.82 6.74
C ALA A 29 -2.99 3.18 6.61
N VAL A 30 -2.89 1.93 7.05
CA VAL A 30 -1.68 1.13 7.00
C VAL A 30 -1.97 -0.08 6.14
N VAL A 31 -1.08 -0.34 5.18
CA VAL A 31 -1.17 -1.50 4.29
C VAL A 31 0.02 -2.40 4.55
N GLU A 32 -0.27 -3.66 4.86
CA GLU A 32 0.72 -4.71 5.04
C GLU A 32 0.69 -5.67 3.85
N PHE A 33 1.85 -5.88 3.25
CA PHE A 33 2.07 -6.74 2.11
C PHE A 33 2.70 -8.06 2.53
N SER A 34 2.42 -9.10 1.76
CA SER A 34 2.96 -10.43 1.94
C SER A 34 3.19 -11.07 0.58
N CYS A 35 4.41 -11.52 0.31
CA CYS A 35 4.71 -12.25 -0.91
C CYS A 35 4.08 -13.64 -0.90
N ASN A 36 3.66 -14.14 -2.06
CA ASN A 36 3.12 -15.48 -2.18
C ASN A 36 4.19 -16.54 -1.86
N PRO A 37 3.79 -17.75 -1.42
CA PRO A 37 4.74 -18.82 -1.18
C PRO A 37 5.63 -19.10 -2.40
N GLY A 38 6.95 -19.06 -2.19
CA GLY A 38 7.95 -19.24 -3.25
C GLY A 38 8.46 -17.93 -3.89
N TYR A 39 7.89 -16.78 -3.52
CA TYR A 39 8.38 -15.46 -3.89
C TYR A 39 9.01 -14.77 -2.67
N THR A 40 10.05 -13.98 -2.92
CA THR A 40 10.75 -13.20 -1.89
C THR A 40 10.65 -11.71 -2.16
N LEU A 41 10.66 -10.92 -1.09
CA LEU A 41 10.69 -9.47 -1.17
C LEU A 41 12.05 -9.00 -1.67
N GLU A 42 12.07 -8.41 -2.87
CA GLU A 42 13.29 -7.90 -3.48
C GLU A 42 13.50 -6.41 -3.21
N GLN A 43 12.40 -5.66 -3.09
CA GLN A 43 12.44 -4.20 -3.01
C GLN A 43 11.17 -3.64 -2.38
N GLY A 44 11.25 -2.41 -1.87
CA GLY A 44 10.14 -1.70 -1.22
C GLY A 44 9.92 -2.14 0.23
N SER A 45 8.81 -1.66 0.81
CA SER A 45 8.46 -1.94 2.20
C SER A 45 7.30 -2.93 2.29
N VAL A 46 7.39 -3.86 3.24
CA VAL A 46 6.26 -4.75 3.57
C VAL A 46 5.10 -4.02 4.23
N VAL A 47 5.33 -2.82 4.74
CA VAL A 47 4.30 -1.99 5.39
C VAL A 47 4.45 -0.57 4.88
N ILE A 48 3.33 0.02 4.45
CA ILE A 48 3.26 1.42 4.02
C ILE A 48 2.10 2.12 4.73
N GLU A 49 2.23 3.43 4.95
CA GLU A 49 1.21 4.25 5.65
C GLU A 49 0.82 5.47 4.82
N CYS A 50 -0.47 5.79 4.76
CA CYS A 50 -0.97 6.96 4.07
C CYS A 50 -0.77 8.20 4.95
N VAL A 51 0.27 8.99 4.70
CA VAL A 51 0.71 10.05 5.65
C VAL A 51 0.38 11.47 5.23
N ASP A 52 0.16 11.72 3.93
CA ASP A 52 0.06 13.09 3.43
C ASP A 52 -1.39 13.63 3.49
N SER A 53 -1.58 14.73 4.22
CA SER A 53 -2.92 15.34 4.39
C SER A 53 -3.29 16.38 3.33
N GLN A 54 -2.32 16.89 2.58
CA GLN A 54 -2.54 17.86 1.51
C GLN A 54 -2.57 17.19 0.13
N ASN A 55 -1.74 16.16 -0.04
CA ASN A 55 -1.63 15.32 -1.23
C ASN A 55 -1.44 13.85 -0.83
N PRO A 56 -2.52 13.14 -0.47
CA PRO A 56 -2.46 11.77 0.07
C PRO A 56 -1.61 10.82 -0.75
N GLN A 57 -0.49 10.43 -0.15
CA GLN A 57 0.47 9.48 -0.70
C GLN A 57 0.99 8.56 0.40
N TRP A 58 1.36 7.35 -0.03
CA TRP A 58 2.03 6.38 0.82
C TRP A 58 3.41 6.89 1.20
N ASN A 59 3.83 6.66 2.45
CA ASN A 59 5.13 7.07 2.95
C ASN A 59 6.30 6.33 2.27
N GLU A 60 6.02 5.16 1.71
CA GLU A 60 6.97 4.21 1.14
C GLU A 60 6.34 3.59 -0.13
N THR A 61 7.18 2.97 -0.96
CA THR A 61 6.73 2.32 -2.20
C THR A 61 6.31 0.88 -1.97
N GLU A 62 5.30 0.41 -2.72
CA GLU A 62 4.86 -0.99 -2.67
C GLU A 62 6.01 -1.98 -2.99
N PRO A 63 5.97 -3.18 -2.39
CA PRO A 63 7.05 -4.11 -2.56
C PRO A 63 7.00 -4.86 -3.88
N ALA A 64 8.19 -5.22 -4.36
CA ALA A 64 8.37 -6.13 -5.50
C ALA A 64 8.66 -7.54 -4.98
N CYS A 65 7.70 -8.45 -5.15
CA CYS A 65 7.92 -9.88 -4.92
C CYS A 65 8.40 -10.56 -6.21
N ARG A 66 9.46 -11.38 -6.12
CA ARG A 66 10.01 -12.15 -7.25
C ARG A 66 10.38 -13.57 -6.88
#